data_AF-A0AAN7SHX7-F1
#
_entry.id   AF-A0AAN7SHX7-F1
#
_cell.length_a   1.000
_cell.length_b   1.000
_cell.length_c   1.000
_cell.angle_alpha   90.00
_cell.angle_beta   90.00
_cell.angle_gamma   90.00
#
_symmetry.space_group_name_H-M   'P 1'
#
loop_
_entity.id
_entity.type
_entity.pdbx_description
1 polymer ?
#
loop_
_entity_poly.entity_id
_entity_poly.type
_entity_poly.pdbx_seq_one_letter_code
_entity_poly.pdbx_strand_id
1 'polypeptide(L)' 'MTDTKITAVQKENLISFMEDHSDFAEGKLLGVDGRKVRAALWEILATQLNSCDGPKKSTTKWQRVWIDLKNKV' A
#
# COMPACT_ATOMS: atom_id res chain seq x y z
N MET A 1 -3.92 8.79 17.46
CA MET A 1 -3.63 8.97 16.03
C MET A 1 -2.12 8.99 15.87
N THR A 2 -1.51 7.91 15.40
CA THR A 2 -0.10 7.95 15.01
C THR A 2 -0.04 8.46 13.58
N ASP A 3 0.50 9.66 13.36
CA ASP A 3 0.88 10.09 12.01
C ASP A 3 1.89 9.09 11.46
N THR A 4 1.44 8.27 10.51
CA THR A 4 2.31 7.26 9.95
C THR A 4 3.32 7.95 9.04
N LYS A 5 4.56 8.14 9.53
CA LYS A 5 5.67 8.74 8.77
C LYS A 5 5.79 8.05 7.40
N ILE A 6 5.61 8.83 6.35
CA ILE A 6 5.77 8.50 4.93
C ILE A 6 6.36 9.73 4.23
N THR A 7 7.26 9.54 3.25
CA THR A 7 7.78 10.66 2.45
C THR A 7 6.83 11.02 1.30
N ALA A 8 7.02 12.19 0.68
CA ALA A 8 6.22 12.59 -0.48
C ALA A 8 6.34 11.59 -1.63
N VAL A 9 7.56 11.16 -1.95
CA VAL A 9 7.84 10.17 -3.01
C VAL A 9 7.19 8.82 -2.71
N GLN A 10 7.30 8.33 -1.47
CA GLN A 10 6.61 7.09 -1.07
C GLN A 10 5.09 7.23 -1.16
N LYS A 11 4.54 8.39 -0.81
CA LYS A 11 3.08 8.64 -0.90
C LYS A 11 2.61 8.64 -2.36
N GLU A 12 3.33 9.32 -3.24
CA GLU A 12 3.02 9.37 -4.68
C GLU A 12 3.07 7.97 -5.31
N ASN A 13 4.16 7.23 -5.07
CA ASN A 13 4.27 5.84 -5.56
C ASN A 13 3.16 4.94 -5.00
N LEU A 14 2.79 5.11 -3.73
CA LEU A 14 1.69 4.35 -3.12
C LEU A 14 0.35 4.67 -3.80
N ILE A 15 0.06 5.95 -4.05
CA ILE A 15 -1.20 6.37 -4.70
C ILE A 15 -1.23 5.88 -6.15
N SER A 16 -0.18 6.13 -6.93
CA SER A 16 -0.08 5.69 -8.33
C SER A 16 -0.29 4.18 -8.45
N PHE A 17 0.36 3.39 -7.59
CA PHE A 17 0.18 1.94 -7.62
C PHE A 17 -1.26 1.51 -7.32
N MET A 18 -1.93 2.19 -6.38
CA MET A 18 -3.32 1.91 -6.03
C MET A 18 -4.28 2.30 -7.16
N GLU A 19 -4.01 3.40 -7.87
CA GLU A 19 -4.79 3.84 -9.04
C GLU A 19 -4.65 2.86 -10.21
N ASP A 20 -3.43 2.38 -10.46
CA ASP A 20 -3.14 1.37 -11.49
C ASP A 20 -3.78 0.00 -11.18
N HIS A 21 -4.10 -0.26 -9.91
CA HIS A 21 -4.69 -1.51 -9.44
C HIS A 21 -5.97 -1.24 -8.62
N SER A 22 -6.99 -0.67 -9.25
CA SER A 22 -8.24 -0.27 -8.56
C SER A 22 -8.92 -1.41 -7.77
N ASP A 23 -8.99 -2.63 -8.31
CA ASP A 23 -9.55 -3.79 -7.60
C ASP A 23 -8.76 -4.17 -6.33
N PHE A 24 -7.45 -3.94 -6.35
CA PHE A 24 -6.59 -4.11 -5.19
C PHE A 24 -6.82 -2.99 -4.15
N ALA A 25 -6.87 -1.74 -4.61
CA ALA A 25 -7.10 -0.56 -3.78
C ALA A 25 -8.47 -0.56 -3.08
N GLU A 26 -9.48 -1.10 -3.76
CA GLU A 26 -10.85 -1.24 -3.27
C GLU A 26 -11.09 -2.53 -2.47
N GLY A 27 -10.11 -3.44 -2.43
CA GLY A 27 -10.23 -4.71 -1.71
C GLY A 27 -11.18 -5.72 -2.38
N LYS A 28 -11.41 -5.58 -3.69
CA LYS A 28 -12.27 -6.43 -4.52
C LYS A 28 -11.62 -7.76 -4.92
N LEU A 29 -10.33 -7.96 -4.60
CA LEU A 29 -9.65 -9.25 -4.77
C LEU A 29 -10.13 -10.27 -3.72
N LEU A 30 -11.22 -10.97 -4.06
CA LEU A 30 -11.92 -11.93 -3.19
C LEU A 30 -11.55 -13.40 -3.52
N GLY A 31 -11.95 -14.33 -2.65
CA GLY A 31 -11.67 -15.76 -2.84
C GLY A 31 -10.23 -16.16 -2.51
N VAL A 32 -9.90 -17.45 -2.71
CA VAL A 32 -8.56 -17.99 -2.40
C VAL A 32 -7.50 -17.33 -3.30
N ASP A 33 -7.78 -17.24 -4.60
CA ASP A 33 -6.83 -16.68 -5.57
C ASP A 33 -6.71 -15.17 -5.43
N GLY A 34 -7.81 -14.44 -5.21
CA GLY A 34 -7.76 -13.01 -4.92
C GLY A 34 -6.96 -12.69 -3.66
N ARG A 35 -7.05 -13.51 -2.61
CA ARG A 35 -6.18 -13.35 -1.42
C ARG A 35 -4.70 -13.52 -1.72
N LYS A 36 -4.34 -14.50 -2.58
CA LYS A 36 -2.94 -14.71 -3.01
C LYS A 36 -2.43 -13.53 -3.84
N VAL A 37 -3.21 -13.08 -4.82
CA VAL A 37 -2.88 -11.91 -5.66
C VAL A 37 -2.73 -10.66 -4.79
N ARG A 38 -3.66 -10.42 -3.87
CA ARG A 38 -3.61 -9.30 -2.93
C ARG A 38 -2.35 -9.33 -2.07
N ALA A 39 -1.96 -10.50 -1.56
CA ALA A 39 -0.73 -10.65 -0.78
C ALA A 39 0.50 -10.33 -1.65
N ALA A 40 0.56 -10.85 -2.87
CA ALA A 40 1.68 -10.60 -3.80
C ALA A 40 1.81 -9.12 -4.17
N LEU A 41 0.71 -8.44 -4.52
CA LEU A 41 0.71 -7.01 -4.84
C LEU A 41 1.21 -6.16 -3.67
N TRP A 42 0.82 -6.53 -2.45
CA TRP A 42 1.29 -5.88 -1.24
C TRP A 42 2.79 -6.04 -1.01
N GLU A 43 3.36 -7.22 -1.27
CA GLU A 43 4.81 -7.45 -1.18
C GLU A 43 5.59 -6.68 -2.26
N ILE A 44 5.07 -6.63 -3.49
CA ILE A 44 5.66 -5.84 -4.59
C ILE A 44 5.68 -4.36 -4.20
N LEU A 45 4.54 -3.82 -3.78
CA LEU A 45 4.41 -2.43 -3.38
C LEU A 45 5.31 -2.12 -2.17
N ALA A 46 5.34 -2.98 -1.14
CA ALA A 46 6.21 -2.80 0.01
C ALA A 46 7.69 -2.73 -0.39
N THR A 47 8.11 -3.56 -1.35
CA THR A 47 9.48 -3.56 -1.88
C THR A 47 9.79 -2.23 -2.58
N GLN A 48 8.91 -1.76 -3.47
CA GLN A 48 9.06 -0.49 -4.17
C GLN A 48 9.10 0.73 -3.23
N LEU A 49 8.25 0.73 -2.20
CA LEU A 49 8.24 1.81 -1.22
C LEU A 49 9.49 1.80 -0.32
N ASN A 50 10.00 0.62 0.01
CA ASN A 50 11.20 0.47 0.82
C ASN A 50 12.50 0.70 0.04
N SER A 51 12.46 0.73 -1.30
CA SER A 51 13.59 1.15 -2.14
C SER A 51 13.67 2.66 -2.31
N CYS A 52 12.60 3.41 -2.01
CA CYS A 52 12.63 4.86 -1.95
C CYS A 52 13.34 5.35 -0.68
N ASP A 53 13.90 6.57 -0.72
CA ASP A 53 14.41 7.23 0.48
C ASP A 53 13.26 7.51 1.47
N GLY A 54 13.44 7.06 2.71
CA GLY A 54 12.46 7.25 3.78
C GLY A 54 12.29 6.04 4.71
N PRO A 55 11.18 6.00 5.47
CA PRO A 55 10.86 4.90 6.36
C PRO A 55 10.69 3.58 5.61
N LYS A 56 11.40 2.54 6.06
CA LYS A 56 11.19 1.17 5.62
C LYS A 56 10.17 0.48 6.53
N LYS A 57 9.19 -0.20 5.96
CA LYS A 57 8.10 -0.83 6.72
C LYS A 57 7.79 -2.22 6.18
N SER A 58 7.24 -3.06 7.05
CA SER A 58 6.64 -4.31 6.63
C SER A 58 5.35 -4.05 5.84
N THR A 59 4.94 -5.04 5.07
CA THR A 59 3.70 -5.07 4.29
C THR A 59 2.48 -4.67 5.11
N THR A 60 2.31 -5.22 6.32
CA THR A 60 1.20 -4.90 7.23
C THR A 60 1.20 -3.43 7.66
N LYS A 61 2.37 -2.81 7.82
CA LYS A 61 2.48 -1.39 8.16
C LYS A 61 2.13 -0.51 6.95
N TRP A 62 2.53 -0.90 5.73
CA TRP A 62 2.11 -0.20 4.51
C TRP A 62 0.60 -0.31 4.26
N GLN A 63 -0.01 -1.46 4.55
CA GLN A 63 -1.47 -1.62 4.56
C GLN A 63 -2.14 -0.60 5.49
N ARG A 64 -1.60 -0.41 6.70
CA ARG A 64 -2.16 0.57 7.64
C ARG A 64 -1.99 2.00 7.16
N VAL A 65 -0.85 2.34 6.56
CA VAL A 65 -0.65 3.65 5.90
C VAL A 65 -1.74 3.91 4.88
N TRP A 66 -2.04 2.93 4.02
CA TRP A 66 -3.07 3.09 3.00
C TRP A 66 -4.46 3.31 3.60
N ILE A 67 -4.83 2.55 4.63
CA ILE A 67 -6.11 2.75 5.34
C ILE A 67 -6.17 4.15 5.96
N ASP A 68 -5.09 4.59 6.61
CA ASP A 68 -5.03 5.92 7.21
C ASP A 68 -5.13 7.03 6.15
N LEU A 69 -4.53 6.84 4.97
CA LEU A 69 -4.64 7.77 3.84
C LEU A 69 -6.07 7.84 3.31
N LYS A 70 -6.74 6.70 3.11
CA LYS A 70 -8.14 6.63 2.65
C LYS A 70 -9.11 7.31 3.62
N ASN A 71 -8.88 7.19 4.92
CA ASN A 71 -9.75 7.76 5.95
C ASN A 71 -9.51 9.26 6.21
N LYS A 72 -8.42 9.83 5.67
CA LYS A 72 -8.11 11.27 5.77
C LYS A 72 -8.60 12.07 4.56
N VAL A 73 -9.10 11.39 3.52
CA VAL A 73 -9.81 11.98 2.37
C VAL A 73 -11.29 12.00 2.69
#